data_AF-A0AAW5N2D4-F1
#
_entry.id   AF-A0AAW5N2D4-F1
#
_cell.length_a   1.000
_cell.length_b   1.000
_cell.length_c   1.000
_cell.angle_alpha   90.00
_cell.angle_beta   90.00
_cell.angle_gamma   90.00
#
_symmetry.space_group_name_H-M   'P 1'
#
loop_
_entity.id
_entity.type
_entity.pdbx_description
1 polymer ?
#
loop_
_entity_poly.entity_id
_entity_poly.type
_entity_poly.pdbx_seq_one_letter_code
_entity_poly.pdbx_strand_id
1 'polypeptide(L)'
;VGELEKPQVRKIAEDLGLVTAKKKDSTGICFIGERKFREFLGRYLPAQPGKIITVDGDEIGEHQGLMYHTLGQRKGLGIGGTKEG
;
A
#
# COMPACT_ATOMS: atom_id res chain seq x y z
N VAL A 1 13.98 -0.55 18.78
CA VAL A 1 14.58 -0.55 20.12
C VAL A 1 13.57 -1.21 21.03
N GLY A 2 13.86 -2.41 21.52
CA GLY A 2 12.82 -3.40 21.90
C GLY A 2 11.81 -2.95 22.95
N GLU A 3 12.23 -2.09 23.89
CA GLU A 3 11.42 -1.69 25.04
C GLU A 3 10.91 -0.24 24.97
N LEU A 4 11.33 0.52 23.96
CA LEU A 4 11.01 1.93 23.84
C LEU A 4 9.91 2.16 22.81
N GLU A 5 8.92 2.94 23.21
CA GLU A 5 7.93 3.44 22.27
C GLU A 5 8.54 4.49 21.34
N LYS A 6 7.95 4.62 20.15
CA LYS A 6 8.43 5.54 19.12
C LYS A 6 8.50 7.01 19.58
N PRO A 7 7.55 7.55 20.38
CA PRO A 7 7.68 8.90 20.93
C PRO A 7 8.90 9.06 21.85
N GLN A 8 9.21 8.04 22.66
CA GLN A 8 10.37 8.06 23.56
C GLN A 8 11.68 8.08 22.78
N VAL A 9 11.78 7.26 21.72
CA VAL A 9 12.94 7.27 20.82
C VAL A 9 13.14 8.64 20.16
N ARG A 10 12.06 9.31 19.75
CA ARG A 10 12.15 10.67 19.18
C ARG A 10 12.62 11.71 20.19
N LYS A 11 12.12 11.66 21.43
CA LYS A 11 12.55 12.56 22.51
C LYS A 11 14.05 12.42 22.79
N ILE A 12 14.55 11.19 22.93
CA ILE A 12 15.97 10.92 23.14
C ILE A 12 16.82 11.49 21.99
N ALA A 13 16.36 11.33 20.74
CA ALA A 13 17.07 11.87 19.59
C ALA A 13 17.13 13.41 19.57
N GLU A 14 16.07 14.09 20.04
CA GLU A 14 16.05 15.55 20.20
C GLU A 14 16.96 16.01 21.34
N ASP A 15 16.91 15.34 22.50
CA ASP A 15 17.74 15.64 23.67
C ASP A 15 19.25 15.49 23.34
N LEU A 16 19.60 14.52 22.49
CA LEU A 16 20.97 14.29 22.00
C LEU A 16 21.37 15.18 20.81
N GLY A 17 20.47 16.03 20.30
CA GLY A 17 20.76 16.92 19.17
C GLY A 17 21.03 16.20 17.85
N LEU A 18 20.47 15.00 17.63
CA LEU A 18 20.71 14.24 16.40
C LEU A 18 20.07 14.93 15.19
N VAL A 19 20.81 15.06 14.09
CA VAL A 19 20.32 15.66 12.84
C VAL A 19 19.08 14.94 12.27
N THR A 20 18.90 13.66 12.61
CA THR A 20 17.76 12.84 12.20
C THR A 20 16.56 12.90 13.14
N ALA A 21 16.62 13.63 14.26
CA ALA A 21 15.56 13.64 15.28
C ALA A 21 14.18 13.99 14.70
N LYS A 22 14.15 14.96 13.78
CA LYS A 22 12.94 15.43 13.09
C LYS A 22 12.71 14.77 11.73
N LYS A 23 13.56 13.83 11.31
CA LYS A 23 13.39 13.13 10.03
C LYS A 23 12.07 12.34 10.06
N LYS A 24 11.29 12.47 8.99
CA LYS A 24 10.08 11.67 8.80
C LYS A 24 10.46 10.21 8.56
N ASP A 25 9.63 9.30 9.03
CA ASP A 25 9.82 7.88 8.78
C ASP A 25 9.61 7.58 7.29
N SER A 26 10.42 6.69 6.74
CA SER A 26 10.18 6.13 5.42
C SER A 26 8.88 5.34 5.44
N THR A 27 8.04 5.54 4.42
CA THR A 27 6.79 4.80 4.22
C THR A 27 6.90 3.90 2.99
N GLY A 28 6.11 2.84 2.94
CA GLY A 28 6.15 1.88 1.83
C GLY A 28 7.38 0.97 1.86
N ILE A 29 7.70 0.39 0.70
CA ILE A 29 8.79 -0.58 0.54
C ILE A 29 10.06 0.13 0.07
N CYS A 30 11.19 -0.14 0.71
CA CYS A 30 12.45 0.58 0.56
C CYS A 30 12.89 0.80 -0.91
N PHE A 31 12.76 -0.20 -1.78
CA PHE A 31 13.22 -0.14 -3.17
C PHE A 31 12.21 0.47 -4.15
N ILE A 32 10.95 0.65 -3.73
CA ILE A 32 9.92 1.30 -4.55
C ILE A 32 10.02 2.82 -4.39
N GLY A 33 10.35 3.28 -3.18
CA GLY A 33 10.43 4.70 -2.83
C GLY A 33 9.08 5.40 -2.97
N GLU A 34 9.10 6.70 -3.28
CA GLU A 34 7.90 7.54 -3.43
C GLU A 34 7.21 7.39 -4.82
N ARG A 35 7.31 6.22 -5.43
CA ARG A 35 6.74 5.95 -6.78
C ARG A 35 5.37 5.31 -6.68
N LYS A 36 4.58 5.45 -7.75
CA LYS A 36 3.33 4.71 -7.89
C LYS A 36 3.63 3.20 -7.97
N PHE A 37 3.12 2.46 -7.00
CA PHE A 37 3.36 1.02 -6.86
C PHE A 37 3.03 0.22 -8.13
N ARG A 38 1.91 0.54 -8.80
CA ARG A 38 1.49 -0.12 -10.04
C ARG A 38 2.51 0.07 -11.18
N GLU A 39 3.00 1.29 -11.37
CA GLU A 39 4.00 1.60 -12.40
C GLU A 39 5.35 0.94 -12.09
N PHE A 40 5.70 0.78 -10.81
CA PHE A 40 6.90 0.05 -10.43
C PHE A 40 6.79 -1.43 -10.79
N LEU A 41 5.71 -2.11 -10.35
CA LEU A 41 5.53 -3.54 -10.61
C LEU A 41 5.38 -3.85 -12.10
N GLY A 42 4.72 -2.99 -12.88
CA GLY A 42 4.53 -3.19 -14.33
C GLY A 42 5.82 -3.24 -15.15
N ARG A 43 6.96 -2.82 -14.57
CA ARG A 43 8.28 -2.97 -15.21
C ARG A 43 8.85 -4.39 -15.09
N TYR A 44 8.35 -5.18 -14.14
CA TYR A 44 8.89 -6.50 -13.80
C TYR A 44 7.88 -7.62 -14.04
N LEU A 45 6.59 -7.33 -13.94
CA LEU A 45 5.51 -8.30 -14.11
C LEU A 45 4.55 -7.82 -15.21
N PRO A 46 4.29 -8.63 -16.25
CA PRO A 46 3.31 -8.27 -17.27
C PRO A 46 1.91 -8.23 -16.64
N ALA A 47 1.20 -7.12 -16.87
CA ALA A 47 -0.19 -6.99 -16.47
C ALA A 47 -1.06 -7.98 -17.25
N GLN A 48 -1.87 -8.76 -16.53
CA GLN A 48 -2.88 -9.65 -17.10
C GLN A 48 -4.25 -9.19 -16.61
N PRO A 49 -4.95 -8.34 -17.38
CA PRO A 49 -6.30 -7.92 -17.05
C PRO A 49 -7.27 -9.11 -17.04
N GLY A 50 -8.34 -8.99 -16.25
CA GLY A 50 -9.29 -10.07 -16.05
C GLY A 50 -10.55 -9.62 -15.34
N LYS A 51 -11.59 -10.44 -15.41
CA LYS A 51 -12.91 -10.14 -14.84
C LYS A 51 -12.88 -10.18 -13.32
N ILE A 52 -13.62 -9.28 -12.69
CA ILE A 52 -13.97 -9.35 -11.28
C ILE A 52 -15.34 -10.00 -11.19
N ILE A 53 -15.42 -11.13 -10.51
CA ILE A 53 -16.62 -11.96 -10.42
C ILE A 53 -17.02 -12.10 -8.95
N THR A 54 -18.31 -11.96 -8.64
CA THR A 54 -18.87 -12.21 -7.30
C THR A 54 -18.83 -13.70 -6.98
N VAL A 55 -19.05 -14.06 -5.71
CA VAL A 55 -19.17 -15.47 -5.31
C VAL A 55 -20.34 -16.18 -6.00
N ASP A 56 -21.35 -15.42 -6.41
CA ASP A 56 -22.56 -15.90 -7.10
C ASP A 56 -22.37 -16.01 -8.63
N GLY A 57 -21.21 -15.56 -9.14
CA GLY A 57 -20.86 -15.65 -10.56
C GLY A 57 -21.12 -14.39 -11.38
N ASP A 58 -21.61 -13.30 -10.78
CA ASP A 58 -21.88 -12.05 -11.48
C ASP A 58 -20.60 -11.29 -11.79
N GLU A 59 -20.45 -10.84 -13.03
CA GLU A 59 -19.35 -9.97 -13.44
C GLU A 59 -19.63 -8.52 -12.99
N ILE A 60 -18.75 -7.98 -12.16
CA ILE A 60 -18.91 -6.64 -11.55
C ILE A 60 -17.83 -5.65 -11.99
N GLY A 61 -16.93 -6.05 -12.89
CA GLY A 61 -15.91 -5.17 -13.47
C GLY A 61 -14.69 -5.92 -13.98
N GLU A 62 -13.61 -5.18 -14.22
CA GLU A 62 -12.33 -5.69 -14.71
C GLU A 62 -11.17 -5.18 -13.85
N HIS A 63 -10.26 -6.06 -13.48
CA HIS A 63 -9.01 -5.72 -12.80
C HIS A 63 -7.86 -5.58 -13.80
N GLN A 64 -6.85 -4.78 -13.45
CA GLN A 64 -5.65 -4.59 -14.31
C GLN A 64 -4.53 -5.62 -14.05
N GLY A 65 -4.75 -6.57 -13.15
CA GLY A 65 -3.82 -7.65 -12.82
C GLY A 65 -3.90 -8.03 -11.35
N LEU A 66 -3.84 -9.33 -11.05
CA LEU A 66 -3.99 -9.85 -9.69
C LEU A 66 -2.92 -9.33 -8.72
N MET A 67 -1.70 -9.07 -9.21
CA MET A 67 -0.60 -8.54 -8.40
C MET A 67 -0.81 -7.12 -7.86
N TYR A 68 -1.84 -6.41 -8.34
CA TYR A 68 -2.21 -5.08 -7.83
C TYR A 68 -3.22 -5.13 -6.69
N HIS A 69 -3.54 -6.33 -6.20
CA HIS A 69 -4.62 -6.54 -5.26
C HIS A 69 -4.23 -7.45 -4.10
N THR A 70 -4.76 -7.16 -2.92
CA THR A 70 -4.60 -7.97 -1.72
C THR A 70 -5.97 -8.39 -1.21
N LEU A 71 -6.10 -9.64 -0.76
CA LEU A 71 -7.34 -10.13 -0.13
C LEU A 71 -7.70 -9.25 1.07
N GLY A 72 -8.98 -8.85 1.15
CA GLY A 72 -9.48 -7.95 2.19
C GLY A 72 -9.25 -6.45 1.92
N GLN A 73 -8.65 -6.06 0.79
CA GLN A 73 -8.57 -4.64 0.43
C GLN A 73 -9.96 -4.06 0.17
N ARG A 74 -10.21 -2.84 0.65
CA ARG A 74 -11.47 -2.11 0.41
C ARG A 74 -11.37 -1.11 -0.74
N LYS A 75 -10.22 -0.45 -0.89
CA LYS A 75 -9.99 0.59 -1.88
C LYS A 75 -9.25 0.04 -3.10
N GLY A 76 -9.44 0.65 -4.26
CA GLY A 76 -8.64 0.38 -5.46
C GLY A 76 -9.14 -0.74 -6.37
N LEU A 77 -10.33 -1.31 -6.08
CA LEU A 77 -11.01 -2.30 -6.93
C LEU A 77 -11.84 -1.66 -8.06
N GLY A 78 -12.19 -0.37 -7.97
CA GLY A 78 -12.99 0.32 -9.00
C GLY A 78 -14.48 -0.06 -9.03
N ILE A 79 -14.94 -0.89 -8.09
CA ILE A 79 -16.32 -1.41 -8.00
C ILE A 79 -17.16 -0.74 -6.89
N GLY A 80 -16.75 0.45 -6.41
CA GLY A 80 -17.47 1.15 -5.35
C GLY A 80 -18.75 1.83 -5.87
N GLY A 81 -19.82 1.82 -5.07
CA GLY A 81 -21.09 2.49 -5.40
C GLY A 81 -22.16 1.61 -6.05
N THR A 82 -21.98 0.29 -6.08
CA THR A 82 -23.07 -0.65 -6.35
C THR A 82 -24.09 -0.57 -5.21
N LYS A 83 -25.39 -0.61 -5.55
CA LYS A 83 -26.53 -0.25 -4.67
C LYS A 83 -26.69 -1.05 -3.35
N GLU A 84 -25.75 -1.92 -3.02
CA GLU A 84 -25.73 -2.74 -1.81
C GLU A 84 -24.51 -2.48 -0.91
N GLY A 85 -23.73 -1.41 -1.17
CA GLY A 85 -22.53 -1.03 -0.41
C GLY A 85 -22.72 0.17 0.52
#